data_AF-A0A7C5F4Y5-F1
#
_entry.id   AF-A0A7C5F4Y5-F1
#
_cell.length_a   1.000
_cell.length_b   1.000
_cell.length_c   1.000
_cell.angle_alpha   90.00
_cell.angle_beta   90.00
_cell.angle_gamma   90.00
#
_symmetry.space_group_name_H-M   'P 1'
#
loop_
_entity.id
_entity.type
_entity.pdbx_description
1 polymer ?
#
loop_
_entity_poly.entity_id
_entity_poly.type
_entity_poly.pdbx_seq_one_letter_code
_entity_poly.pdbx_strand_id
1 'polypeptide(L)'
;MKKSKSVLERLTVLVLALLFATALGGGASDDEKASSVAGSYKSREISVIPEYNAKYKKPAKGDPVEMAYEFFNLNKALFPIANPRQELKPTYKAFDKISGVISFQQIYQGIPIQNAEIRARFTGTGEFKSVEGEYYYDINLSTTPSIDLATAENLAIKDLGFPENAKVFKNEQYSTHLTIWRDNNGKLRLIWVLWVRQGYPDWHSWEYYIDAHDGTVLSKLDIIRHDNWNPIKK
;
A
#
# COMPACT_ATOMS: atom_id res chain seq x y z
N MET A 1 -7.35 96.31 -10.03
CA MET A 1 -6.01 96.94 -10.01
C MET A 1 -4.97 95.87 -9.66
N LYS A 2 -3.91 95.75 -10.49
CA LYS A 2 -2.64 94.97 -10.35
C LYS A 2 -2.76 93.43 -10.39
N LYS A 3 -2.49 92.80 -11.56
CA LYS A 3 -1.19 92.33 -12.13
C LYS A 3 -0.75 90.97 -11.53
N SER A 4 -0.87 89.83 -12.23
CA SER A 4 -0.07 89.28 -13.35
C SER A 4 0.97 88.25 -12.88
N LYS A 5 0.90 87.00 -13.38
CA LYS A 5 1.90 86.32 -14.22
C LYS A 5 1.79 84.79 -14.10
N SER A 6 1.83 84.16 -15.27
CA SER A 6 2.08 82.74 -15.51
C SER A 6 3.45 82.31 -15.01
N VAL A 7 3.60 81.08 -14.51
CA VAL A 7 4.73 80.20 -14.87
C VAL A 7 4.25 78.75 -14.90
N LEU A 8 4.58 78.13 -16.02
CA LEU A 8 4.42 76.74 -16.39
C LEU A 8 5.65 75.98 -15.85
N GLU A 9 5.52 75.03 -14.94
CA GLU A 9 6.58 74.06 -14.66
C GLU A 9 6.04 72.63 -14.65
N ARG A 10 6.73 71.82 -15.43
CA ARG A 10 6.44 70.43 -15.76
C ARG A 10 6.90 69.55 -14.61
N LEU A 11 6.02 68.69 -14.10
CA LEU A 11 6.44 67.49 -13.39
C LEU A 11 5.84 66.26 -14.05
N THR A 12 6.73 65.45 -14.59
CA THR A 12 6.51 64.14 -15.17
C THR A 12 5.96 63.21 -14.10
N VAL A 13 4.74 62.69 -14.27
CA VAL A 13 4.19 61.62 -13.43
C VAL A 13 4.04 60.38 -14.30
N LEU A 14 4.77 59.33 -13.90
CA LEU A 14 4.71 57.98 -14.43
C LEU A 14 3.29 57.41 -14.18
N VAL A 15 2.57 57.04 -15.23
CA VAL A 15 1.29 56.32 -15.13
C VAL A 15 1.57 54.85 -15.32
N LEU A 16 1.34 54.06 -14.26
CA LEU A 16 1.37 52.60 -14.29
C LEU A 16 0.07 52.08 -13.68
N ALA A 17 -0.45 51.00 -14.29
CA ALA A 17 -1.55 50.15 -13.83
C ALA A 17 -2.97 50.76 -13.89
N LEU A 18 -4.04 50.07 -14.27
CA LEU A 18 -4.25 48.65 -14.60
C LEU A 18 -5.57 48.63 -15.40
N LEU A 19 -5.64 47.92 -16.53
CA LEU A 19 -6.92 47.67 -17.21
C LEU A 19 -7.67 46.56 -16.48
N PHE A 20 -8.86 46.89 -16.00
CA PHE A 20 -9.89 45.92 -15.63
C PHE A 20 -10.40 45.23 -16.91
N ALA A 21 -10.32 43.91 -16.95
CA ALA A 21 -11.18 43.09 -17.80
C ALA A 21 -11.80 41.99 -16.92
N THR A 22 -13.07 42.19 -16.58
CA THR A 22 -13.96 41.17 -16.07
C THR A 22 -14.42 40.29 -17.23
N ALA A 23 -14.06 39.00 -17.19
CA ALA A 23 -14.78 37.96 -17.90
C ALA A 23 -15.23 36.91 -16.90
N LEU A 24 -16.53 36.97 -16.58
CA LEU A 24 -17.31 35.87 -16.02
C LEU A 24 -17.34 34.74 -17.05
N GLY A 25 -16.96 33.54 -16.62
CA GLY A 25 -16.97 32.34 -17.44
C GLY A 25 -16.47 31.14 -16.63
N GLY A 26 -17.04 30.96 -15.44
CA GLY A 26 -16.79 29.80 -14.58
C GLY A 26 -17.35 28.54 -15.23
N GLY A 27 -16.44 27.61 -15.51
CA GLY A 27 -16.71 26.29 -16.06
C GLY A 27 -15.39 25.52 -16.10
N ALA A 28 -14.65 25.52 -14.98
CA ALA A 28 -13.53 24.61 -14.80
C ALA A 28 -14.13 23.23 -14.55
N SER A 29 -13.97 22.35 -15.53
CA SER A 29 -14.21 20.91 -15.38
C SER A 29 -13.25 20.36 -14.33
N ASP A 30 -13.81 19.85 -13.24
CA ASP A 30 -13.16 19.10 -12.15
C ASP A 30 -12.65 17.71 -12.59
N ASP A 31 -12.10 17.56 -13.79
CA ASP A 31 -11.70 16.27 -14.38
C ASP A 31 -10.19 16.16 -14.64
N GLU A 32 -9.39 16.61 -13.67
CA GLU A 32 -7.99 16.16 -13.56
C GLU A 32 -7.69 15.83 -12.10
N LYS A 33 -8.49 14.93 -11.50
CA LYS A 33 -8.04 14.19 -10.32
C LYS A 33 -6.76 13.48 -10.73
N ALA A 34 -5.65 13.87 -10.09
CA ALA A 34 -4.33 13.32 -10.25
C ALA A 34 -4.40 11.81 -10.54
N SER A 35 -3.88 11.42 -11.70
CA SER A 35 -3.74 10.03 -12.09
C SER A 35 -2.91 9.32 -11.03
N SER A 36 -3.59 8.65 -10.10
CA SER A 36 -2.97 7.80 -9.08
C SER A 36 -1.87 6.92 -9.69
N VAL A 37 -0.71 6.87 -9.02
CA VAL A 37 0.54 6.30 -9.57
C VAL A 37 0.48 4.76 -9.48
N ALA A 38 -0.40 4.18 -10.28
CA ALA A 38 -0.54 2.74 -10.43
C ALA A 38 0.68 2.14 -11.14
N GLY A 39 1.32 1.19 -10.47
CA GLY A 39 2.45 0.42 -11.00
C GLY A 39 2.02 -0.77 -11.86
N SER A 40 2.89 -1.15 -12.77
CA SER A 40 2.77 -2.37 -13.57
C SER A 40 3.63 -3.50 -13.02
N TYR A 41 3.29 -4.73 -13.36
CA TYR A 41 4.03 -5.93 -12.98
C TYR A 41 3.67 -7.10 -13.91
N LYS A 42 4.42 -8.19 -13.80
CA LYS A 42 4.03 -9.53 -14.26
C LYS A 42 3.86 -10.43 -13.06
N SER A 43 2.99 -11.43 -13.14
CA SER A 43 2.89 -12.44 -12.08
C SER A 43 3.25 -13.82 -12.58
N ARG A 44 3.64 -14.66 -11.63
CA ARG A 44 3.88 -16.07 -11.85
C ARG A 44 3.25 -16.87 -10.73
N GLU A 45 2.33 -17.73 -11.11
CA GLU A 45 1.86 -18.81 -10.25
C GLU A 45 2.97 -19.86 -10.12
N ILE A 46 3.22 -20.26 -8.88
CA ILE A 46 4.17 -21.28 -8.48
C ILE A 46 3.34 -22.42 -7.91
N SER A 47 3.52 -23.61 -8.48
CA SER A 47 2.99 -24.86 -7.93
C SER A 47 3.95 -25.97 -8.31
N VAL A 48 4.78 -26.39 -7.36
CA VAL A 48 5.89 -27.29 -7.62
C VAL A 48 6.00 -28.35 -6.54
N ILE A 49 6.02 -29.60 -6.99
CA ILE A 49 6.34 -30.79 -6.19
C ILE A 49 7.56 -31.45 -6.83
N PRO A 50 8.80 -31.19 -6.33
CA PRO A 50 10.03 -31.63 -6.99
C PRO A 50 10.14 -33.15 -7.16
N GLU A 51 9.53 -33.91 -6.25
CA GLU A 51 9.52 -35.39 -6.31
C GLU A 51 8.89 -35.94 -7.60
N TYR A 52 7.94 -35.22 -8.19
CA TYR A 52 7.26 -35.61 -9.42
C TYR A 52 7.87 -34.99 -10.68
N ASN A 53 8.93 -34.19 -10.56
CA ASN A 53 9.53 -33.51 -11.70
C ASN A 53 11.04 -33.28 -11.52
N ALA A 54 11.81 -34.14 -12.18
CA ALA A 54 13.28 -34.18 -12.11
C ALA A 54 13.99 -32.89 -12.57
N LYS A 55 13.28 -31.95 -13.22
CA LYS A 55 13.86 -30.64 -13.57
C LYS A 55 14.16 -29.79 -12.34
N TYR A 56 13.49 -30.04 -11.22
CA TYR A 56 13.69 -29.29 -9.98
C TYR A 56 14.70 -30.00 -9.08
N LYS A 57 15.70 -29.25 -8.65
CA LYS A 57 16.67 -29.69 -7.64
C LYS A 57 16.08 -29.48 -6.25
N LYS A 58 16.19 -30.48 -5.38
CA LYS A 58 15.78 -30.40 -3.98
C LYS A 58 16.91 -29.84 -3.12
N PRO A 59 16.63 -28.97 -2.13
CA PRO A 59 17.62 -28.55 -1.15
C PRO A 59 18.01 -29.72 -0.24
N ALA A 60 19.23 -29.69 0.30
CA ALA A 60 19.61 -30.60 1.38
C ALA A 60 18.76 -30.32 2.64
N LYS A 61 18.54 -31.36 3.46
CA LYS A 61 17.80 -31.22 4.71
C LYS A 61 18.55 -30.31 5.69
N GLY A 62 17.83 -29.39 6.33
CA GLY A 62 18.39 -28.38 7.24
C GLY A 62 17.29 -27.55 7.90
N ASP A 63 17.57 -26.28 8.19
CA ASP A 63 16.53 -25.36 8.65
C ASP A 63 15.47 -25.14 7.53
N PRO A 64 14.16 -25.24 7.82
CA PRO A 64 13.13 -25.11 6.80
C PRO A 64 13.12 -23.80 6.02
N VAL A 65 13.46 -22.67 6.65
CA VAL A 65 13.51 -21.38 5.97
C VAL A 65 14.67 -21.37 4.98
N GLU A 66 15.84 -21.83 5.43
CA GLU A 66 17.03 -21.97 4.59
C GLU A 66 16.82 -22.94 3.43
N MET A 67 16.13 -24.05 3.66
CA MET A 67 15.76 -25.00 2.61
C MET A 67 14.87 -24.36 1.53
N ALA A 68 13.92 -23.51 1.91
CA ALA A 68 13.06 -22.82 0.95
C ALA A 68 13.84 -21.80 0.10
N TYR A 69 14.74 -21.02 0.71
CA TYR A 69 15.61 -20.13 -0.04
C TYR A 69 16.53 -20.90 -0.99
N GLU A 70 17.12 -21.99 -0.50
CA GLU A 70 18.02 -22.81 -1.29
C GLU A 70 17.30 -23.51 -2.44
N PHE A 71 16.04 -23.92 -2.25
CA PHE A 71 15.21 -24.41 -3.35
C PHE A 71 15.15 -23.40 -4.50
N PHE A 72 14.90 -22.11 -4.22
CA PHE A 72 14.87 -21.09 -5.26
C PHE A 72 16.25 -20.82 -5.87
N ASN A 73 17.32 -20.83 -5.07
CA ASN A 73 18.70 -20.66 -5.57
C ASN A 73 19.11 -21.78 -6.53
N LEU A 74 18.87 -23.04 -6.15
CA LEU A 74 19.18 -24.21 -6.97
C LEU A 74 18.42 -24.23 -8.30
N ASN A 75 17.25 -23.59 -8.32
CA ASN A 75 16.34 -23.54 -9.45
C ASN A 75 16.21 -22.11 -10.03
N LYS A 76 17.21 -21.23 -9.84
CA LYS A 76 17.13 -19.81 -10.21
C LYS A 76 16.72 -19.53 -11.66
N ALA A 77 17.14 -20.38 -12.60
CA ALA A 77 16.79 -20.22 -14.02
C ALA A 77 15.29 -20.50 -14.28
N LEU A 78 14.62 -21.17 -13.34
CA LEU A 78 13.22 -21.54 -13.44
C LEU A 78 12.31 -20.58 -12.71
N PHE A 79 12.78 -19.59 -11.95
CA PHE A 79 11.94 -18.67 -11.18
C PHE A 79 12.43 -17.23 -11.31
N PRO A 80 11.53 -16.25 -11.41
CA PRO A 80 11.92 -14.83 -11.52
C PRO A 80 12.28 -14.22 -10.16
N ILE A 81 12.92 -14.98 -9.26
CA ILE A 81 13.29 -14.56 -7.90
C ILE A 81 14.80 -14.41 -7.87
N ALA A 82 15.30 -13.17 -7.74
CA ALA A 82 16.74 -12.89 -7.86
C ALA A 82 17.48 -13.15 -6.55
N ASN A 83 16.89 -12.73 -5.42
CA ASN A 83 17.43 -12.89 -4.08
C ASN A 83 16.34 -13.36 -3.11
N PRO A 84 16.10 -14.67 -2.99
CA PRO A 84 15.04 -15.21 -2.16
C PRO A 84 15.04 -14.68 -0.72
N ARG A 85 16.23 -14.47 -0.11
CA ARG A 85 16.32 -13.99 1.28
C ARG A 85 15.88 -12.54 1.45
N GLN A 86 16.12 -11.69 0.45
CA GLN A 86 15.71 -10.28 0.49
C GLN A 86 14.26 -10.10 0.06
N GLU A 87 13.77 -10.98 -0.81
CA GLU A 87 12.49 -10.83 -1.48
C GLU A 87 11.37 -11.66 -0.84
N LEU A 88 11.70 -12.65 0.00
CA LEU A 88 10.74 -13.50 0.68
C LEU A 88 11.01 -13.48 2.19
N LYS A 89 10.13 -12.82 2.96
CA LYS A 89 10.24 -12.74 4.41
C LYS A 89 9.35 -13.80 5.07
N PRO A 90 9.85 -14.66 5.96
CA PRO A 90 9.02 -15.64 6.63
C PRO A 90 8.04 -14.95 7.58
N THR A 91 6.76 -15.30 7.48
CA THR A 91 5.67 -14.70 8.29
C THR A 91 4.95 -15.73 9.15
N TYR A 92 5.01 -17.00 8.78
CA TYR A 92 4.37 -18.08 9.51
C TYR A 92 5.21 -19.35 9.46
N LYS A 93 5.26 -20.06 10.57
CA LYS A 93 5.94 -21.35 10.71
C LYS A 93 5.09 -22.27 11.57
N ALA A 94 4.66 -23.40 11.02
CA ALA A 94 3.95 -24.43 11.77
C ALA A 94 4.44 -25.81 11.37
N PHE A 95 4.71 -26.65 12.38
CA PHE A 95 5.23 -27.99 12.22
C PHE A 95 4.51 -28.91 13.21
N ASP A 96 4.12 -30.09 12.72
CA ASP A 96 3.61 -31.19 13.50
C ASP A 96 4.29 -32.52 13.09
N LYS A 97 3.83 -33.65 13.64
CA LYS A 97 4.44 -34.97 13.37
C LYS A 97 4.24 -35.45 11.93
N ILE A 98 3.32 -34.86 11.18
CA ILE A 98 2.89 -35.29 9.85
C ILE A 98 3.41 -34.33 8.78
N SER A 99 3.44 -33.03 9.06
CA SER A 99 3.75 -32.00 8.08
C SER A 99 4.37 -30.75 8.69
N GLY A 100 4.97 -29.93 7.82
CA GLY A 100 5.38 -28.58 8.15
C GLY A 100 5.03 -27.60 7.04
N VAL A 101 4.85 -26.34 7.39
CA VAL A 101 4.63 -25.24 6.46
C VAL A 101 5.38 -23.99 6.93
N ILE A 102 5.98 -23.30 5.96
CA ILE A 102 6.48 -21.94 6.11
C ILE A 102 5.75 -21.07 5.10
N SER A 103 5.12 -19.98 5.55
CA SER A 103 4.64 -18.93 4.65
C SER A 103 5.66 -17.81 4.56
N PHE A 104 5.82 -17.27 3.36
CA PHE A 104 6.68 -16.16 3.02
C PHE A 104 5.87 -15.04 2.39
N GLN A 105 6.00 -13.84 2.96
CA GLN A 105 5.52 -12.61 2.38
C GLN A 105 6.53 -12.09 1.36
N GLN A 106 6.09 -11.84 0.14
CA GLN A 106 6.92 -11.17 -0.86
C GLN A 106 7.22 -9.73 -0.43
N ILE A 107 8.47 -9.31 -0.61
CA ILE A 107 9.01 -7.98 -0.35
C ILE A 107 9.55 -7.41 -1.66
N TYR A 108 9.17 -6.18 -2.00
CA TYR A 108 9.73 -5.42 -3.12
C TYR A 108 10.36 -4.14 -2.59
N GLN A 109 11.68 -3.98 -2.81
CA GLN A 109 12.47 -2.84 -2.32
C GLN A 109 12.26 -2.53 -0.83
N GLY A 110 12.12 -3.56 0.00
CA GLY A 110 11.91 -3.43 1.44
C GLY A 110 10.44 -3.27 1.88
N ILE A 111 9.50 -3.10 0.94
CA ILE A 111 8.07 -2.95 1.23
C ILE A 111 7.34 -4.28 0.98
N PRO A 112 6.53 -4.78 1.93
CA PRO A 112 5.74 -5.98 1.71
C PRO A 112 4.68 -5.77 0.62
N ILE A 113 4.38 -6.82 -0.15
CA ILE A 113 3.27 -6.82 -1.11
C ILE A 113 2.09 -7.58 -0.50
N GLN A 114 1.07 -6.87 -0.03
CA GLN A 114 -0.09 -7.48 0.60
C GLN A 114 -0.71 -8.61 -0.24
N ASN A 115 -1.01 -9.73 0.41
CA ASN A 115 -1.57 -10.96 -0.19
C ASN A 115 -0.67 -11.65 -1.23
N ALA A 116 0.59 -11.25 -1.39
CA ALA A 116 1.59 -11.96 -2.21
C ALA A 116 2.36 -12.97 -1.34
N GLU A 117 1.82 -14.18 -1.21
CA GLU A 117 2.39 -15.22 -0.36
C GLU A 117 2.93 -16.41 -1.16
N ILE A 118 4.09 -16.91 -0.74
CA ILE A 118 4.64 -18.21 -1.13
C ILE A 118 4.64 -19.13 0.09
N ARG A 119 4.17 -20.37 -0.06
CA ARG A 119 4.18 -21.40 0.97
C ARG A 119 5.12 -22.53 0.59
N ALA A 120 6.11 -22.80 1.43
CA ALA A 120 6.92 -24.00 1.35
C ALA A 120 6.35 -25.06 2.31
N ARG A 121 6.14 -26.27 1.82
CA ARG A 121 5.64 -27.41 2.60
C ARG A 121 6.72 -28.45 2.80
N PHE A 122 6.66 -29.09 3.96
CA PHE A 122 7.62 -30.06 4.44
C PHE A 122 6.92 -31.31 4.93
N THR A 123 7.63 -32.44 4.90
CA THR A 123 7.19 -33.66 5.60
C THR A 123 7.33 -33.49 7.11
N GLY A 124 6.68 -34.34 7.89
CA GLY A 124 6.88 -34.41 9.36
C GLY A 124 8.31 -34.75 9.78
N THR A 125 9.11 -35.34 8.88
CA THR A 125 10.55 -35.57 9.08
C THR A 125 11.41 -34.36 8.71
N GLY A 126 10.82 -33.25 8.25
CA GLY A 126 11.51 -32.01 7.91
C GLY A 126 12.11 -31.98 6.50
N GLU A 127 11.66 -32.83 5.58
CA GLU A 127 12.13 -32.82 4.19
C GLU A 127 11.30 -31.85 3.34
N PHE A 128 11.94 -31.18 2.37
CA PHE A 128 11.25 -30.28 1.44
C PHE A 128 10.31 -31.07 0.53
N LYS A 129 9.03 -30.70 0.52
CA LYS A 129 7.98 -31.41 -0.22
C LYS A 129 7.49 -30.61 -1.42
N SER A 130 7.11 -29.36 -1.23
CA SER A 130 6.54 -28.54 -2.30
C SER A 130 6.66 -27.04 -2.03
N VAL A 131 6.45 -26.25 -3.07
CA VAL A 131 6.22 -24.80 -2.94
C VAL A 131 5.04 -24.39 -3.81
N GLU A 132 4.21 -23.50 -3.28
CA GLU A 132 3.03 -22.96 -3.95
C GLU A 132 2.87 -21.47 -3.65
N GLY A 133 2.22 -20.71 -4.54
CA GLY A 133 1.92 -19.30 -4.31
C GLY A 133 1.90 -18.48 -5.58
N GLU A 134 1.75 -17.17 -5.43
CA GLU A 134 1.89 -16.20 -6.53
C GLU A 134 3.05 -15.26 -6.22
N TYR A 135 3.88 -15.00 -7.24
CA TYR A 135 5.01 -14.10 -7.13
C TYR A 135 4.97 -13.04 -8.23
N TYR A 136 5.15 -11.79 -7.83
CA TYR A 136 5.12 -10.63 -8.72
C TYR A 136 6.54 -10.21 -9.12
N TYR A 137 6.80 -9.99 -10.40
CA TYR A 137 8.11 -9.62 -10.93
C TYR A 137 7.98 -8.55 -12.01
N ASP A 138 9.10 -8.02 -12.50
CA ASP A 138 9.14 -6.87 -13.41
C ASP A 138 8.27 -5.71 -12.90
N ILE A 139 8.31 -5.47 -11.58
CA ILE A 139 7.51 -4.44 -10.93
C ILE A 139 8.07 -3.07 -11.29
N ASN A 140 7.20 -2.20 -11.80
CA ASN A 140 7.48 -0.79 -12.03
C ASN A 140 6.52 0.04 -11.18
N LEU A 141 6.95 0.35 -9.96
CA LEU A 141 6.21 1.13 -8.97
C LEU A 141 7.22 1.91 -8.13
N SER A 142 6.96 3.20 -7.90
CA SER A 142 7.74 3.98 -6.93
C SER A 142 7.40 3.53 -5.52
N THR A 143 8.42 3.23 -4.72
CA THR A 143 8.27 2.82 -3.32
C THR A 143 8.54 3.94 -2.33
N THR A 144 8.82 5.15 -2.84
CA THR A 144 8.99 6.36 -2.01
C THR A 144 7.64 7.09 -1.93
N PRO A 145 6.98 7.10 -0.77
CA PRO A 145 5.70 7.78 -0.61
C PRO A 145 5.89 9.30 -0.79
N SER A 146 4.93 9.95 -1.45
CA SER A 146 4.92 11.40 -1.62
C SER A 146 4.14 12.11 -0.51
N ILE A 147 3.25 11.37 0.18
CA ILE A 147 2.63 11.81 1.44
C ILE A 147 3.18 10.99 2.61
N ASP A 148 3.47 11.67 3.71
CA ASP A 148 3.90 11.00 4.92
C ASP A 148 2.73 10.36 5.67
N LEU A 149 3.07 9.60 6.70
CA LEU A 149 2.07 8.90 7.48
C LEU A 149 1.09 9.84 8.19
N ALA A 150 1.57 10.94 8.77
CA ALA A 150 0.74 11.90 9.49
C ALA A 150 -0.31 12.53 8.56
N THR A 151 0.06 12.81 7.31
CA THR A 151 -0.85 13.29 6.28
C THR A 151 -1.93 12.25 5.98
N ALA A 152 -1.56 10.99 5.79
CA ALA A 152 -2.53 9.90 5.55
C ALA A 152 -3.50 9.71 6.72
N GLU A 153 -3.02 9.78 7.97
CA GLU A 153 -3.85 9.71 9.17
C GLU A 153 -4.90 10.84 9.22
N ASN A 154 -4.48 12.08 8.92
CA ASN A 154 -5.38 13.22 8.87
C ASN A 154 -6.42 13.10 7.75
N LEU A 155 -6.03 12.58 6.58
CA LEU A 155 -6.94 12.32 5.47
C LEU A 155 -8.01 11.27 5.86
N ALA A 156 -7.60 10.18 6.51
CA ALA A 156 -8.53 9.14 6.97
C ALA A 156 -9.54 9.66 8.00
N ILE A 157 -9.09 10.48 8.96
CA ILE A 157 -9.96 11.08 9.99
C ILE A 157 -10.93 12.08 9.35
N LYS A 158 -10.44 12.90 8.42
CA LYS A 158 -11.27 13.89 7.70
C LYS A 158 -12.33 13.22 6.83
N ASP A 159 -12.01 12.10 6.18
CA ASP A 159 -12.94 11.35 5.33
C ASP A 159 -14.16 10.80 6.10
N LEU A 160 -14.06 10.58 7.41
CA LEU A 160 -15.19 10.15 8.24
C LEU A 160 -16.24 11.25 8.47
N GLY A 161 -15.95 12.52 8.17
CA GLY A 161 -16.88 13.64 8.37
C GLY A 161 -17.13 14.04 9.83
N PHE A 162 -16.73 13.20 10.80
CA PHE A 162 -16.86 13.45 12.24
C PHE A 162 -15.50 13.31 12.95
N PRO A 163 -14.53 14.20 12.68
CA PRO A 163 -13.15 14.06 13.13
C PRO A 163 -13.01 14.05 14.66
N GLU A 164 -13.89 14.76 15.38
CA GLU A 164 -13.81 14.90 16.85
C GLU A 164 -13.98 13.56 17.59
N ASN A 165 -14.70 12.60 16.99
CA ASN A 165 -14.94 11.28 17.56
C ASN A 165 -14.09 10.20 16.89
N ALA A 166 -13.25 10.55 15.92
CA ALA A 166 -12.43 9.62 15.18
C ALA A 166 -10.97 9.72 15.58
N LYS A 167 -10.32 8.57 15.75
CA LYS A 167 -8.88 8.52 16.02
C LYS A 167 -8.25 7.31 15.37
N VAL A 168 -7.03 7.50 14.89
CA VAL A 168 -6.21 6.37 14.45
C VAL A 168 -5.94 5.47 15.64
N PHE A 169 -6.26 4.19 15.47
CA PHE A 169 -6.11 3.17 16.49
C PHE A 169 -4.92 2.29 16.14
N LYS A 170 -4.04 2.08 17.13
CA LYS A 170 -2.83 1.26 16.96
C LYS A 170 -2.71 0.30 18.14
N ASN A 171 -2.51 -0.99 17.86
CA ASN A 171 -2.10 -2.01 18.83
C ASN A 171 -1.22 -3.07 18.12
N GLU A 172 -0.89 -4.17 18.81
CA GLU A 172 -0.06 -5.24 18.24
C GLU A 172 -0.66 -5.90 16.98
N GLN A 173 -1.99 -5.95 16.87
CA GLN A 173 -2.70 -6.56 15.75
C GLN A 173 -3.01 -5.56 14.63
N TYR A 174 -3.34 -4.32 15.00
CA TYR A 174 -3.77 -3.25 14.13
C TYR A 174 -2.71 -2.18 14.17
N SER A 175 -1.76 -2.26 13.25
CA SER A 175 -0.73 -1.26 13.10
C SER A 175 -0.85 -0.58 11.75
N THR A 176 -0.53 0.70 11.77
CA THR A 176 -0.40 1.50 10.58
C THR A 176 0.90 1.17 9.86
N HIS A 177 0.84 0.89 8.56
CA HIS A 177 2.03 0.50 7.81
C HIS A 177 1.93 0.84 6.32
N LEU A 178 3.10 0.96 5.68
CA LEU A 178 3.25 1.12 4.25
C LEU A 178 3.32 -0.27 3.60
N THR A 179 2.53 -0.51 2.56
CA THR A 179 2.50 -1.78 1.84
C THR A 179 2.23 -1.55 0.36
N ILE A 180 2.47 -2.56 -0.47
CA ILE A 180 2.05 -2.58 -1.86
C ILE A 180 0.80 -3.42 -1.96
N TRP A 181 -0.25 -2.86 -2.52
CA TRP A 181 -1.55 -3.52 -2.68
C TRP A 181 -1.94 -3.60 -4.15
N ARG A 182 -2.55 -4.73 -4.54
CA ARG A 182 -3.11 -4.92 -5.87
C ARG A 182 -4.56 -4.46 -5.86
N ASP A 183 -4.86 -3.41 -6.63
CA ASP A 183 -6.22 -2.91 -6.78
C ASP A 183 -7.10 -3.83 -7.64
N ASN A 184 -8.41 -3.53 -7.67
CA ASN A 184 -9.39 -4.32 -8.42
C ASN A 184 -9.17 -4.30 -9.94
N ASN A 185 -8.39 -3.34 -10.46
CA ASN A 185 -8.01 -3.27 -11.87
C ASN A 185 -6.71 -4.05 -12.17
N GLY A 186 -6.17 -4.74 -11.17
CA GLY A 186 -4.93 -5.49 -11.29
C GLY A 186 -3.70 -4.61 -11.42
N LYS A 187 -3.70 -3.41 -10.83
CA LYS A 187 -2.51 -2.55 -10.71
C LYS A 187 -1.95 -2.58 -9.30
N LEU A 188 -0.63 -2.46 -9.18
CA LEU A 188 0.00 -2.32 -7.86
C LEU A 188 -0.01 -0.86 -7.43
N ARG A 189 -0.24 -0.62 -6.15
CA ARG A 189 -0.25 0.71 -5.55
C ARG A 189 0.55 0.69 -4.27
N LEU A 190 1.37 1.72 -4.06
CA LEU A 190 1.96 1.96 -2.76
C LEU A 190 0.90 2.63 -1.89
N ILE A 191 0.57 2.03 -0.75
CA ILE A 191 -0.52 2.50 0.11
C ILE A 191 -0.12 2.57 1.58
N TRP A 192 -0.73 3.50 2.28
CA TRP A 192 -0.85 3.47 3.73
C TRP A 192 -2.09 2.65 4.12
N VAL A 193 -1.88 1.61 4.94
CA VAL A 193 -2.96 0.89 5.61
C VAL A 193 -3.12 1.46 7.02
N LEU A 194 -4.33 1.90 7.34
CA LEU A 194 -4.65 2.60 8.58
C LEU A 194 -5.88 1.99 9.24
N TRP A 195 -5.92 2.05 10.57
CA TRP A 195 -7.08 1.66 11.35
C TRP A 195 -7.61 2.87 12.09
N VAL A 196 -8.88 3.23 11.86
CA VAL A 196 -9.50 4.40 12.49
C VAL A 196 -10.71 3.94 13.29
N ARG A 197 -10.75 4.28 14.58
CA ARG A 197 -11.92 4.05 15.42
C ARG A 197 -12.75 5.31 15.51
N GLN A 198 -14.05 5.15 15.28
CA GLN A 198 -15.07 6.15 15.52
C GLN A 198 -15.76 5.84 16.85
N GLY A 199 -15.87 6.84 17.72
CA GLY A 199 -16.57 6.76 18.99
C GLY A 199 -18.06 7.12 18.88
N TYR A 200 -18.70 7.29 20.04
CA TYR A 200 -20.12 7.65 20.18
C TYR A 200 -20.58 8.75 19.21
N PRO A 201 -21.81 8.68 18.65
CA PRO A 201 -22.85 7.68 18.91
C PRO A 201 -22.64 6.34 18.20
N ASP A 202 -21.88 6.34 17.11
CA ASP A 202 -21.76 5.19 16.21
C ASP A 202 -20.36 4.59 16.32
N TRP A 203 -20.24 3.56 17.15
CA TRP A 203 -18.98 2.84 17.31
C TRP A 203 -18.68 2.07 16.04
N HIS A 204 -17.65 2.50 15.31
CA HIS A 204 -17.15 1.85 14.11
C HIS A 204 -15.63 1.71 14.17
N SER A 205 -15.11 0.73 13.45
CA SER A 205 -13.67 0.54 13.26
C SER A 205 -13.44 0.38 11.78
N TRP A 206 -12.63 1.26 11.21
CA TRP A 206 -12.44 1.35 9.78
C TRP A 206 -11.02 0.94 9.41
N GLU A 207 -10.87 0.05 8.44
CA GLU A 207 -9.61 -0.19 7.75
C GLU A 207 -9.58 0.68 6.49
N TYR A 208 -8.56 1.53 6.39
CA TYR A 208 -8.37 2.48 5.30
C TYR A 208 -7.16 2.08 4.45
N TYR A 209 -7.31 2.23 3.14
CA TYR A 209 -6.27 2.04 2.13
C TYR A 209 -6.13 3.38 1.42
N ILE A 210 -5.05 4.10 1.71
CA ILE A 210 -4.81 5.44 1.15
C ILE A 210 -3.60 5.37 0.22
N ASP A 211 -3.74 5.87 -1.00
CA ASP A 211 -2.63 5.95 -1.96
C ASP A 211 -1.51 6.83 -1.37
N ALA A 212 -0.30 6.29 -1.28
CA ALA A 212 0.81 6.94 -0.62
C ALA A 212 1.47 8.04 -1.46
N HIS A 213 1.02 8.26 -2.71
CA HIS A 213 1.50 9.34 -3.57
C HIS A 213 0.57 10.54 -3.60
N ASP A 214 -0.74 10.33 -3.73
CA ASP A 214 -1.71 11.42 -3.90
C ASP A 214 -2.71 11.57 -2.75
N GLY A 215 -2.74 10.65 -1.79
CA GLY A 215 -3.66 10.69 -0.66
C GLY A 215 -5.10 10.27 -0.97
N THR A 216 -5.36 9.73 -2.16
CA THR A 216 -6.68 9.21 -2.52
C THR A 216 -7.06 8.05 -1.60
N VAL A 217 -8.26 8.10 -1.02
CA VAL A 217 -8.84 6.96 -0.31
C VAL A 217 -9.29 5.93 -1.34
N LEU A 218 -8.55 4.83 -1.47
CA LEU A 218 -8.77 3.78 -2.46
C LEU A 218 -9.79 2.74 -1.96
N SER A 219 -9.78 2.47 -0.66
CA SER A 219 -10.71 1.57 0.00
C SER A 219 -10.92 2.00 1.46
N LYS A 220 -12.14 1.76 1.94
CA LYS A 220 -12.55 1.93 3.33
C LYS A 220 -13.51 0.81 3.70
N LEU A 221 -13.17 0.04 4.72
CA LEU A 221 -13.94 -1.11 5.18
C LEU A 221 -14.31 -0.94 6.64
N ASP A 222 -15.59 -1.06 6.98
CA ASP A 222 -15.98 -1.21 8.38
C ASP A 222 -15.68 -2.64 8.82
N ILE A 223 -14.76 -2.79 9.76
CA ILE A 223 -14.31 -4.06 10.31
C ILE A 223 -15.03 -4.42 11.60
N ILE A 224 -15.94 -3.57 12.08
CA ILE A 224 -16.94 -4.04 13.04
C ILE A 224 -17.89 -4.94 12.28
N ARG A 225 -17.63 -6.24 12.38
CA ARG A 225 -18.64 -7.24 12.08
C ARG A 225 -19.73 -7.11 13.14
N HIS A 226 -20.96 -6.83 12.74
CA HIS A 226 -22.14 -7.00 13.58
C HIS A 226 -22.41 -8.50 13.81
N ASP A 227 -21.44 -9.22 14.39
CA ASP A 227 -21.61 -10.61 14.80
C ASP A 227 -22.34 -10.62 16.15
N ASN A 228 -23.67 -10.61 16.10
CA ASN A 228 -24.58 -11.06 17.17
C ASN A 228 -24.36 -10.49 18.59
N TRP A 229 -24.43 -9.16 18.75
CA TRP A 229 -24.77 -8.60 20.06
C TRP A 229 -26.22 -8.97 20.42
N ASN A 230 -26.41 -10.10 21.09
CA ASN A 230 -27.63 -10.42 21.82
C ASN A 230 -27.43 -9.95 23.26
N PRO A 231 -27.94 -8.78 23.67
CA PRO A 231 -27.90 -8.42 25.07
C PRO A 231 -28.80 -9.44 25.78
N ILE A 232 -28.19 -10.33 26.56
CA ILE A 232 -28.92 -11.11 27.56
C ILE A 232 -29.64 -10.07 28.42
N LYS A 233 -30.95 -9.95 28.21
CA LYS A 233 -31.84 -9.20 29.09
C LYS A 233 -31.71 -9.87 30.46
N LYS A 234 -31.10 -9.16 31.41
CA LYS A 234 -31.21 -9.49 32.83
C LYS A 234 -32.61 -9.20 33.31
#